data_AF-A0A960B8B3-F1
#
_entry.id   AF-A0A960B8B3-F1
#
_cell.length_a   1.000
_cell.length_b   1.000
_cell.length_c   1.000
_cell.angle_alpha   90.00
_cell.angle_beta   90.00
_cell.angle_gamma   90.00
#
_symmetry.space_group_name_H-M   'P 1'
#
loop_
_entity.id
_entity.type
_entity.pdbx_description
1 polymer ?
#
loop_
_entity_poly.entity_id
_entity_poly.type
_entity_poly.pdbx_seq_one_letter_code
_entity_poly.pdbx_strand_id
1 'polypeptide(L)'
;MQHRPTRSELAHLINQARLDRHISIRSAARIAGVPAATAQGWLAGRHFPTPALRPKFLLLVEALELSDHLHPALWLDDIPEPRISE
;
A
#
# COMPACT_ATOMS: atom_id res chain seq x y z
N MET A 1 -15.48 -6.82 -14.94
CA MET A 1 -15.67 -6.23 -13.59
C MET A 1 -14.31 -5.84 -13.08
N GLN A 2 -14.00 -4.54 -12.99
CA GLN A 2 -12.73 -4.09 -12.39
C GLN A 2 -12.85 -4.30 -10.89
N HIS A 3 -12.20 -5.34 -10.36
CA HIS A 3 -12.15 -5.60 -8.92
C HIS A 3 -11.39 -4.46 -8.26
N ARG A 4 -12.05 -3.72 -7.35
CA ARG A 4 -11.41 -2.70 -6.51
C ARG A 4 -10.82 -3.43 -5.29
N PRO A 5 -9.49 -3.58 -5.18
CA PRO A 5 -8.91 -4.14 -3.97
C PRO A 5 -9.11 -3.18 -2.80
N THR A 6 -9.34 -3.75 -1.63
CA THR A 6 -9.21 -3.07 -0.34
C THR A 6 -7.74 -2.77 -0.04
N ARG A 7 -7.49 -1.86 0.92
CA ARG A 7 -6.13 -1.54 1.37
C ARG A 7 -5.38 -2.79 1.89
N SER A 8 -6.09 -3.69 2.57
CA SER A 8 -5.51 -4.94 3.09
C SER A 8 -5.21 -5.95 1.99
N GLU A 9 -6.10 -6.10 0.99
CA GLU A 9 -5.82 -6.95 -0.18
C GLU A 9 -4.61 -6.44 -0.95
N LEU A 10 -4.49 -5.13 -1.15
CA LEU A 10 -3.32 -4.54 -1.80
C LEU A 10 -2.03 -4.78 -0.99
N ALA A 11 -2.06 -4.59 0.33
CA ALA A 11 -0.91 -4.87 1.18
C ALA A 11 -0.47 -6.35 1.08
N HIS A 12 -1.43 -7.27 1.03
CA HIS A 12 -1.16 -8.69 0.83
C HIS A 12 -0.53 -8.97 -0.53
N LEU A 13 -1.08 -8.42 -1.61
CA LEU A 13 -0.54 -8.56 -2.98
C LEU A 13 0.91 -8.03 -3.07
N ILE A 14 1.17 -6.85 -2.51
CA ILE A 14 2.52 -6.27 -2.47
C ILE A 14 3.48 -7.18 -1.70
N ASN A 15 3.06 -7.69 -0.53
CA ASN A 15 3.89 -8.56 0.27
C ASN A 15 4.17 -9.90 -0.44
N GLN A 16 3.20 -10.43 -1.18
CA GLN A 16 3.39 -11.66 -1.93
C GLN A 16 4.34 -11.46 -3.12
N ALA A 17 4.12 -10.42 -3.94
CA ALA A 17 5.02 -10.09 -5.05
C ALA A 17 6.47 -9.86 -4.58
N ARG A 18 6.64 -9.25 -3.40
CA ARG A 18 7.94 -9.10 -2.75
C ARG A 18 8.58 -10.47 -2.45
N LEU A 19 7.83 -11.41 -1.88
CA LEU A 19 8.32 -12.76 -1.56
C LEU A 19 8.71 -13.54 -2.82
N ASP A 20 7.89 -13.48 -3.86
CA ASP A 20 8.14 -14.15 -5.14
C ASP A 20 9.42 -13.66 -5.82
N ARG A 21 9.77 -12.38 -5.63
CA ARG A 21 11.02 -11.77 -6.12
C ARG A 21 12.20 -11.89 -5.15
N HIS A 22 12.05 -12.64 -4.06
CA HIS A 22 13.06 -12.78 -3.00
C HIS A 22 13.54 -11.45 -2.39
N ILE A 23 12.69 -10.42 -2.39
CA ILE A 23 13.02 -9.10 -1.85
C ILE A 23 12.81 -9.12 -0.33
N SER A 24 13.84 -8.85 0.47
CA SER A 24 13.67 -8.73 1.93
C SER A 24 12.84 -7.48 2.30
N ILE A 25 12.27 -7.44 3.51
CA ILE A 25 11.61 -6.22 4.04
C ILE A 25 12.55 -5.01 3.99
N ARG A 26 13.84 -5.19 4.34
CA ARG A 26 14.83 -4.09 4.27
C ARG A 26 15.08 -3.63 2.84
N SER A 27 15.08 -4.54 1.88
CA SER A 27 15.19 -4.20 0.46
C SER A 27 13.97 -3.42 -0.03
N ALA A 28 12.76 -3.85 0.33
CA ALA A 28 11.52 -3.11 0.03
C ALA A 28 11.53 -1.70 0.66
N ALA A 29 12.00 -1.58 1.91
CA ALA A 29 12.15 -0.30 2.58
C ALA A 29 13.13 0.63 1.86
N ARG A 30 14.26 0.10 1.37
CA ARG A 30 15.23 0.85 0.57
C ARG A 30 14.66 1.27 -0.79
N ILE A 31 13.88 0.43 -1.46
CA ILE A 31 13.19 0.78 -2.72
C ILE A 31 12.24 1.97 -2.49
N ALA A 32 11.41 1.90 -1.45
CA ALA A 32 10.51 2.98 -1.08
C ALA A 32 11.22 4.20 -0.47
N GLY A 33 12.48 4.08 -0.04
CA GLY A 33 13.20 5.13 0.69
C GLY A 33 12.57 5.46 2.05
N VAL A 34 12.15 4.45 2.82
CA VAL A 34 11.52 4.60 4.14
C VAL A 34 12.21 3.71 5.20
N PRO A 35 12.00 3.95 6.51
CA PRO A 35 12.46 3.05 7.55
C PRO A 35 11.88 1.64 7.41
N ALA A 36 12.65 0.61 7.78
CA ALA A 36 12.23 -0.79 7.68
C ALA A 36 10.94 -1.09 8.47
N ALA A 37 10.75 -0.46 9.63
CA ALA A 37 9.53 -0.59 10.42
C ALA A 37 8.29 -0.06 9.68
N THR A 38 8.43 1.05 8.95
CA THR A 38 7.35 1.63 8.13
C THR A 38 6.95 0.68 7.00
N ALA A 39 7.93 0.17 6.26
CA ALA A 39 7.68 -0.81 5.20
C ALA A 39 7.06 -2.09 5.76
N GLN A 40 7.53 -2.59 6.90
CA GLN A 40 6.95 -3.75 7.58
C GLN A 40 5.49 -3.52 7.96
N GLY A 41 5.15 -2.33 8.50
CA GLY A 41 3.77 -2.01 8.84
C GLY A 41 2.83 -1.98 7.64
N TRP A 42 3.31 -1.48 6.49
CA TRP A 42 2.57 -1.55 5.21
C TRP A 42 2.39 -3.00 4.74
N LEU A 43 3.47 -3.78 4.67
CA LEU A 43 3.46 -5.15 4.14
C LEU A 43 2.68 -6.13 5.04
N ALA A 44 2.58 -5.84 6.33
CA ALA A 44 1.75 -6.59 7.27
C ALA A 44 0.28 -6.10 7.30
N GLY A 45 -0.09 -5.10 6.51
CA GLY A 45 -1.44 -4.53 6.47
C GLY A 45 -1.86 -3.80 7.75
N ARG A 46 -0.90 -3.43 8.63
CA ARG A 46 -1.20 -2.80 9.93
C ARG A 46 -1.62 -1.33 9.78
N HIS A 47 -1.03 -0.64 8.82
CA HIS A 47 -1.39 0.73 8.48
C HIS A 47 -1.16 0.98 6.99
N PHE A 48 -1.94 1.87 6.41
CA PHE A 48 -1.77 2.33 5.03
C PHE A 48 -0.90 3.60 5.01
N PRO A 49 -0.20 3.94 3.91
CA PRO A 49 0.58 5.18 3.86
C PRO A 49 -0.31 6.40 4.09
N THR A 50 0.18 7.33 4.91
CA THR A 50 -0.40 8.67 5.04
C THR A 50 -0.18 9.46 3.74
N PRO A 51 -0.88 10.59 3.54
CA PRO A 51 -0.71 11.42 2.34
C PRO A 51 0.76 11.79 2.04
N ALA A 52 1.55 12.11 3.08
CA ALA A 52 2.96 12.44 2.93
C ALA A 52 3.84 11.26 2.47
N LEU A 53 3.46 10.02 2.81
CA LEU A 53 4.21 8.82 2.45
C LEU A 53 3.67 8.13 1.19
N ARG A 54 2.53 8.56 0.66
CA ARG A 54 1.92 7.98 -0.55
C ARG A 54 2.91 7.93 -1.73
N PRO A 55 3.70 8.97 -2.07
CA PRO A 55 4.67 8.87 -3.16
C PRO A 55 5.70 7.76 -2.94
N LYS A 56 6.15 7.55 -1.69
CA LYS A 56 7.11 6.50 -1.33
C LYS A 56 6.52 5.11 -1.43
N PHE A 57 5.25 4.96 -1.05
CA PHE A 57 4.52 3.70 -1.22
C PHE A 57 4.34 3.35 -2.71
N LEU A 58 4.01 4.34 -3.55
CA LEU A 58 3.86 4.13 -4.98
C LEU A 58 5.15 3.67 -5.66
N LEU A 59 6.32 4.14 -5.22
CA LEU A 59 7.61 3.64 -5.73
C LEU A 59 7.79 2.12 -5.49
N LEU A 60 7.33 1.61 -4.34
CA LEU A 60 7.38 0.18 -4.06
C LEU A 60 6.39 -0.60 -4.93
N VAL A 61 5.18 -0.07 -5.12
CA VAL A 61 4.15 -0.69 -5.98
C VAL A 61 4.62 -0.77 -7.43
N GLU A 62 5.21 0.31 -7.93
CA GLU A 62 5.77 0.39 -9.28
C GLU A 62 6.95 -0.59 -9.46
N ALA A 63 7.88 -0.62 -8.50
CA ALA A 63 9.02 -1.55 -8.54
C ALA A 63 8.61 -3.04 -8.48
N LEU A 64 7.40 -3.32 -8.00
CA LEU A 64 6.80 -4.66 -7.98
C LEU A 64 5.84 -4.89 -9.15
N GLU A 65 5.71 -3.93 -10.08
CA GLU A 65 4.84 -3.98 -11.25
C GLU A 65 3.36 -4.18 -10.91
N LEU A 66 2.92 -3.60 -9.79
CA LEU A 66 1.55 -3.72 -9.28
C LEU A 66 0.70 -2.46 -9.50
N SER A 67 1.17 -1.51 -10.31
CA SER A 67 0.49 -0.22 -10.53
C SER A 67 -0.93 -0.38 -11.08
N ASP A 68 -1.18 -1.40 -11.90
CA ASP A 68 -2.50 -1.67 -12.48
C ASP A 68 -3.53 -2.16 -11.45
N HIS A 69 -3.07 -2.59 -10.27
CA HIS A 69 -3.94 -2.96 -9.15
C HIS A 69 -4.33 -1.75 -8.29
N LEU A 70 -3.79 -0.55 -8.55
CA LEU A 70 -4.15 0.65 -7.81
C LEU A 70 -5.49 1.20 -8.27
N HIS A 71 -6.45 1.26 -7.35
CA HIS A 71 -7.71 1.95 -7.57
C HIS A 71 -7.69 3.33 -6.90
N PRO A 72 -8.11 4.43 -7.55
CA PRO A 72 -8.09 5.79 -6.97
C PRO A 72 -8.85 5.89 -5.64
N ALA A 73 -9.91 5.10 -5.48
CA ALA A 73 -10.71 5.08 -4.26
C ALA A 73 -10.01 4.46 -3.04
N LEU A 74 -8.82 3.84 -3.18
CA LEU A 74 -7.98 3.45 -2.04
C LEU A 74 -7.61 4.63 -1.13
N TRP A 75 -7.67 5.85 -1.66
CA TRP A 75 -7.28 7.09 -0.99
C TRP A 75 -8.47 7.87 -0.42
N LEU A 76 -9.70 7.44 -0.66
CA LEU A 76 -10.92 8.19 -0.32
C LEU A 76 -11.47 7.91 1.09
N ASP A 77 -11.01 6.85 1.76
CA ASP A 77 -11.50 6.46 3.09
C ASP A 77 -11.08 7.44 4.23
N ASP A 78 -10.43 8.56 3.90
CA ASP A 78 -10.15 9.67 4.83
C ASP A 78 -11.27 10.73 4.83
N ILE A 79 -12.35 10.55 4.05
CA ILE A 79 -13.54 11.39 4.14
C ILE A 79 -14.43 10.77 5.23
N PRO A 80 -14.57 11.38 6.42
CA PRO A 80 -15.57 10.92 7.38
C PRO A 80 -16.92 10.94 6.68
N GLU A 81 -17.64 9.81 6.72
CA GLU A 81 -19.04 9.79 6.28
C GLU A 81 -19.75 10.97 6.96
N PRO A 82 -20.48 11.81 6.21
CA PRO A 82 -21.29 12.83 6.85
C PRO A 82 -22.24 12.08 7.79
N ARG A 83 -22.06 12.29 9.10
CA ARG A 83 -23.05 11.85 10.10
C ARG A 83 -24.36 12.50 9.68
N ILE A 84 -25.23 11.72 9.05
CA ILE A 84 -26.63 12.09 8.88
C ILE A 84 -27.19 12.04 10.30
N SER A 85 -27.21 13.21 10.95
CA SER A 85 -28.03 13.41 12.13
C SER A 85 -29.48 13.35 11.67
N GLU A 86 -30.22 12.36 12.18
CA GLU A 86 -31.67 12.29 12.12
C GLU A 86 -32.35 13.50 12.76
#